data_AF-X1QJP7-F1
#
_entry.id   AF-X1QJP7-F1
#
_cell.length_a   1.000
_cell.length_b   1.000
_cell.length_c   1.000
_cell.angle_alpha   90.00
_cell.angle_beta   90.00
_cell.angle_gamma   90.00
#
_symmetry.space_group_name_H-M   'P 1'
#
loop_
_entity.id
_entity.type
_entity.pdbx_description
1 polymer ?
#
loop_
_entity_poly.entity_id
_entity_poly.type
_entity_poly.pdbx_seq_one_letter_code
_entity_poly.pdbx_strand_id
1 'polypeptide(L)'
;MVNKLRGTLTVVAVKAPGFGDRRKAMMEDIAIVTNGEVISEEIGVKLENVTLDMLGSARQVKIDKENTTIVEGKGSASDIKG
;
A
#
# COMPACT_ATOMS: atom_id res chain seq x y z
N MET A 1 17.72 -5.50 1.66
CA MET A 1 17.84 -5.44 3.13
C MET A 1 18.91 -4.45 3.61
N VAL A 2 20.00 -4.27 2.86
CA VAL A 2 21.16 -3.45 3.26
C VAL A 2 20.80 -2.02 3.69
N ASN A 3 19.90 -1.32 2.99
CA ASN A 3 19.50 0.04 3.35
C ASN A 3 18.71 0.12 4.66
N LYS A 4 17.92 -0.91 4.98
CA LYS A 4 17.23 -1.03 6.27
C LYS A 4 18.23 -1.31 7.40
N LEU A 5 19.18 -2.21 7.17
CA LEU A 5 20.20 -2.58 8.15
C LEU A 5 21.18 -1.44 8.44
N ARG A 6 21.42 -0.56 7.46
CA ARG A 6 22.23 0.65 7.60
C ARG A 6 21.47 1.83 8.21
N GLY A 7 20.18 1.68 8.51
CA GLY A 7 19.33 2.74 9.07
C GLY A 7 19.00 3.87 8.10
N THR A 8 19.40 3.78 6.82
CA THR A 8 19.17 4.81 5.81
C THR A 8 17.70 4.88 5.40
N LEU A 9 16.98 3.76 5.44
CA LEU A 9 15.58 3.69 5.07
C LEU A 9 14.81 2.70 5.96
N THR A 10 13.81 3.21 6.68
CA THR A 10 12.87 2.38 7.43
C THR A 10 11.83 1.81 6.45
N VAL A 11 12.07 0.58 5.98
CA VAL A 11 11.23 -0.06 4.96
C VAL A 11 10.88 -1.49 5.33
N VAL A 12 9.74 -1.97 4.86
CA VAL A 12 9.26 -3.35 4.96
C VAL A 12 8.45 -3.66 3.71
N ALA A 13 8.59 -4.88 3.21
CA ALA A 13 7.86 -5.35 2.04
C ALA A 13 7.08 -6.61 2.42
N VAL A 14 5.81 -6.64 2.07
CA VAL A 14 4.90 -7.77 2.25
C VAL A 14 4.27 -8.12 0.91
N LYS A 15 3.87 -9.38 0.75
CA LYS A 15 3.17 -9.79 -0.48
C LYS A 15 1.76 -9.20 -0.46
N ALA A 16 1.29 -8.76 -1.63
CA ALA A 16 -0.09 -8.34 -1.81
C ALA A 16 -1.05 -9.49 -1.40
N PRO A 17 -2.17 -9.19 -0.73
CA PRO A 17 -3.11 -10.20 -0.29
C PRO A 17 -3.85 -10.83 -1.49
N GLY A 18 -4.17 -12.11 -1.37
CA GLY A 18 -4.94 -12.83 -2.40
C GLY A 18 -4.17 -13.11 -3.71
N PHE A 19 -4.93 -13.52 -4.72
CA PHE A 19 -4.43 -13.93 -6.03
C PHE A 19 -5.40 -13.54 -7.15
N GLY A 20 -4.89 -13.34 -8.37
CA GLY A 20 -5.69 -12.99 -9.55
C GLY A 20 -6.49 -11.70 -9.35
N ASP A 21 -7.74 -11.68 -9.81
CA ASP A 21 -8.61 -10.49 -9.73
C ASP A 21 -8.93 -10.09 -8.28
N ARG A 22 -9.00 -11.07 -7.36
CA ARG A 22 -9.16 -10.77 -5.93
C ARG A 22 -7.99 -9.96 -5.38
N ARG A 23 -6.78 -10.17 -5.89
CA ARG A 23 -5.62 -9.36 -5.48
C ARG A 23 -5.80 -7.91 -5.92
N LYS A 24 -6.27 -7.67 -7.14
CA LYS A 24 -6.47 -6.32 -7.68
C LYS A 24 -7.50 -5.56 -6.84
N ALA A 25 -8.67 -6.18 -6.62
CA ALA A 25 -9.72 -5.60 -5.78
C ALA A 25 -9.23 -5.32 -4.35
N MET A 26 -8.55 -6.28 -3.69
CA MET A 26 -8.04 -6.05 -2.33
C MET A 26 -6.94 -4.98 -2.27
N MET A 27 -6.14 -4.82 -3.33
CA MET A 27 -5.14 -3.75 -3.41
C MET A 27 -5.81 -2.40 -3.60
N GLU A 28 -6.89 -2.32 -4.38
CA GLU A 28 -7.71 -1.11 -4.54
C GLU A 28 -8.35 -0.72 -3.20
N ASP A 29 -8.90 -1.68 -2.44
CA ASP A 29 -9.44 -1.41 -1.11
C ASP A 29 -8.39 -0.79 -0.17
N ILE A 30 -7.16 -1.33 -0.17
CA ILE A 30 -6.05 -0.80 0.63
C ILE A 30 -5.66 0.60 0.17
N ALA A 31 -5.62 0.83 -1.14
CA ALA A 31 -5.33 2.13 -1.74
C ALA A 31 -6.36 3.17 -1.30
N ILE A 32 -7.65 2.86 -1.38
CA ILE A 32 -8.76 3.71 -0.91
C ILE A 32 -8.63 4.01 0.58
N VAL A 33 -8.45 2.99 1.42
CA VAL A 33 -8.35 3.15 2.89
C VAL A 33 -7.13 3.99 3.29
N THR A 34 -6.06 3.99 2.49
CA THR A 34 -4.82 4.72 2.79
C THR A 34 -4.66 6.02 2.02
N ASN A 35 -5.58 6.37 1.13
CA ASN A 35 -5.45 7.48 0.17
C ASN A 35 -4.18 7.34 -0.70
N GLY A 36 -3.93 6.13 -1.20
CA GLY A 36 -2.88 5.83 -2.17
C GLY A 36 -3.46 5.38 -3.50
N GLU A 37 -2.58 5.08 -4.44
CA GLU A 37 -2.95 4.57 -5.77
C GLU A 37 -2.28 3.22 -6.04
N VAL A 38 -3.02 2.30 -6.66
CA VAL A 38 -2.45 1.00 -7.07
C VAL A 38 -1.60 1.19 -8.32
N ILE A 39 -0.30 1.01 -8.16
CA ILE A 39 0.64 1.09 -9.28
C ILE A 39 0.59 -0.21 -10.08
N SER A 40 0.06 -0.13 -11.30
CA SER A 40 -0.06 -1.27 -12.21
C SER A 40 0.24 -0.84 -13.65
N GLU A 41 1.03 -1.65 -14.36
CA GLU A 41 1.32 -1.43 -15.79
C GLU A 41 0.05 -1.52 -16.64
N GLU A 42 -0.97 -2.28 -16.20
CA GLU A 42 -2.25 -2.39 -16.90
C GLU A 42 -3.03 -1.06 -16.91
N ILE A 43 -2.80 -0.21 -15.90
CA ILE A 43 -3.43 1.12 -15.77
C ILE A 43 -2.53 2.20 -16.40
N GLY A 44 -1.37 1.81 -16.95
CA GLY A 44 -0.42 2.72 -17.60
C GLY A 44 0.52 3.43 -16.63
N VAL A 45 0.50 3.09 -15.34
CA VAL A 45 1.38 3.68 -14.34
C VAL A 45 2.62 2.80 -14.16
N LYS A 46 3.78 3.36 -14.49
CA LYS A 46 5.07 2.69 -14.28
C LYS A 46 5.67 3.09 -12.94
N LEU A 47 6.35 2.14 -12.31
CA LEU A 47 7.04 2.36 -11.03
C LEU A 47 8.05 3.52 -11.07
N GLU A 48 8.64 3.79 -12.24
CA GLU A 48 9.60 4.88 -12.46
C GLU A 48 8.99 6.28 -12.35
N ASN A 49 7.67 6.40 -12.55
CA ASN A 49 6.95 7.68 -12.54
C ASN A 49 6.15 7.92 -11.25
N VAL A 50 6.34 7.07 -10.23
CA VAL A 50 5.59 7.17 -8.97
C VAL A 50 6.04 8.40 -8.19
N THR A 51 5.07 9.21 -7.78
CA THR A 51 5.29 10.37 -6.91
C THR A 51 4.88 10.07 -5.47
N LEU A 52 5.24 10.96 -4.54
CA LEU A 52 4.88 10.81 -3.13
C LEU A 52 3.36 10.89 -2.89
N ASP A 53 2.64 11.62 -3.74
CA ASP A 53 1.19 11.81 -3.61
C ASP A 53 0.41 10.52 -3.94
N MET A 54 1.03 9.59 -4.66
CA MET A 54 0.46 8.27 -4.97
C MET A 54 0.63 7.27 -3.82
N LEU A 55 1.47 7.58 -2.83
CA LEU A 55 1.74 6.69 -1.71
C LEU A 55 0.69 6.86 -0.62
N GLY A 56 0.06 5.75 -0.25
CA GLY A 56 -0.88 5.71 0.86
C GLY A 56 -0.22 6.03 2.20
N SER A 57 -1.02 6.61 3.11
CA SER A 57 -0.62 6.95 4.47
C SER A 57 -1.54 6.31 5.51
N ALA A 58 -0.97 5.91 6.63
CA ALA A 58 -1.70 5.40 7.79
C ALA A 58 -1.01 5.85 9.08
N ARG A 59 -1.72 5.85 10.21
CA ARG A 59 -1.12 6.14 11.51
C ARG A 59 -0.10 5.08 11.92
N GLN A 60 -0.46 3.81 11.74
CA GLN A 60 0.39 2.70 12.15
C GLN A 60 0.19 1.50 11.22
N VAL A 61 1.29 0.86 10.85
CA VAL A 61 1.28 -0.40 10.11
C VAL A 61 2.04 -1.43 10.95
N LYS A 62 1.35 -2.49 11.36
CA LYS A 62 1.91 -3.60 12.14
C LYS A 62 2.04 -4.81 11.23
N ILE A 63 3.23 -5.40 11.19
CA ILE A 63 3.54 -6.56 10.36
C ILE A 63 4.11 -7.64 11.24
N ASP A 64 3.42 -8.77 11.26
CA ASP A 64 3.82 -9.99 11.94
C ASP A 64 4.21 -11.04 10.87
N LYS A 65 4.63 -12.24 11.28
CA LYS A 65 5.09 -13.29 10.35
C LYS A 65 4.05 -13.65 9.28
N GLU A 66 2.77 -13.60 9.64
CA GLU A 66 1.66 -14.08 8.82
C GLU A 66 0.65 -12.98 8.46
N ASN A 67 0.66 -11.86 9.19
CA ASN A 67 -0.39 -10.85 9.11
C ASN A 67 0.19 -9.45 8.91
N THR A 68 -0.53 -8.63 8.14
CA THR A 68 -0.29 -7.18 8.03
C THR A 68 -1.55 -6.46 8.44
N THR A 69 -1.43 -5.54 9.40
CA THR A 69 -2.54 -4.73 9.92
C THR A 69 -2.23 -3.27 9.68
N ILE A 70 -3.14 -2.58 9.00
CA ILE A 70 -3.08 -1.13 8.76
C ILE A 70 -4.10 -0.47 9.68
N VAL A 71 -3.65 0.45 10.53
CA VAL A 71 -4.47 1.11 11.57
C VAL A 71 -4.59 2.59 11.23
N GLU A 72 -5.84 3.08 11.22
CA GLU A 72 -6.19 4.48 10.89
C GLU A 72 -5.53 4.93 9.59
N GLY A 73 -5.94 4.30 8.48
CA GLY A 73 -5.61 4.77 7.14
C GLY A 73 -6.13 6.19 6.91
N LYS A 74 -5.40 7.00 6.15
CA LYS A 74 -5.75 8.40 5.86
C LYS A 74 -6.64 8.57 4.63
N GLY A 75 -7.33 7.50 4.22
CA GLY A 75 -8.38 7.52 3.21
C GLY A 75 -9.50 8.49 3.55
N SER A 76 -10.12 9.08 2.52
CA SER A 76 -11.27 9.95 2.74
C SER A 76 -12.48 9.10 3.17
N ALA A 77 -13.27 9.61 4.12
CA ALA A 77 -14.47 8.91 4.59
C ALA A 77 -15.54 8.76 3.48
N SER A 78 -15.46 9.59 2.44
CA SER A 78 -16.33 9.53 1.27
C SER A 78 -15.96 8.34 0.38
N ASP A 79 -14.67 8.10 0.17
CA ASP A 79 -14.19 7.01 -0.70
C ASP A 79 -14.36 5.64 -0.02
N ILE A 80 -14.31 5.60 1.32
CA ILE A 80 -14.46 4.35 2.10
C ILE A 80 -15.93 3.91 2.25
N LYS A 81 -16.89 4.85 2.15
CA LYS A 81 -18.34 4.56 2.34
C LYS A 81 -19.10 4.33 1.02
N GLY A 82 -18.38 4.22 -0.10
CA GLY A 82 -18.92 3.98 -1.43
C GLY A 82 -19.69 2.68 -1.57
#